data_AF-A0AA86APW1-F1
#
_entry.id   AF-A0AA86APW1-F1
#
_cell.length_a   1.000
_cell.length_b   1.000
_cell.length_c   1.000
_cell.angle_alpha   90.00
_cell.angle_beta   90.00
_cell.angle_gamma   90.00
#
_symmetry.space_group_name_H-M   'P 1'
#
loop_
_entity.id
_entity.type
_entity.pdbx_description
1 polymer ?
#
loop_
_entity_poly.entity_id
_entity_poly.type
_entity_poly.pdbx_seq_one_letter_code
_entity_poly.pdbx_strand_id
1 'polypeptide(L)'
;MGTPKRLRFFVPSAQSVACGLFLKPFTCKVMEKRLRIILATSNHGKVKEFQSWISEYEVVAYSDIMPSFEIDETGTTFKDNALIKARAVYEKLEDKNDIVLSDDSGISVPVLGGEPGIYSARYAGVHANAKDNLNKLIQTLKDKGIAKTPAFYTAAIALVCAKGEFCVHGWMHGDAIAEARGNNGFGYDPMFIPCGYTQTLGELDESVKKAFSHRARALELAYIVLKSLK
;
A
#
# COMPACT_ATOMS: atom_id res chain seq x y z
N MET A 1 -71.07 -27.17 -52.84
CA MET A 1 -71.51 -28.40 -52.14
C MET A 1 -70.31 -28.98 -51.38
N GLY A 2 -70.47 -29.26 -50.07
CA GLY A 2 -69.69 -30.26 -49.33
C GLY A 2 -68.40 -29.81 -48.59
N THR A 3 -68.53 -29.38 -47.33
CA THR A 3 -67.58 -29.71 -46.24
C THR A 3 -67.86 -31.13 -45.71
N PRO A 4 -67.09 -31.72 -44.78
CA PRO A 4 -65.64 -31.78 -44.53
C PRO A 4 -65.18 -33.26 -44.35
N LYS A 5 -63.90 -33.53 -43.99
CA LYS A 5 -63.55 -34.57 -42.97
C LYS A 5 -62.07 -34.60 -42.59
N ARG A 6 -61.86 -34.65 -41.27
CA ARG A 6 -60.61 -34.83 -40.53
C ARG A 6 -60.03 -36.22 -40.76
N LEU A 7 -58.70 -36.33 -40.83
CA LEU A 7 -57.99 -37.59 -40.59
C LEU A 7 -57.37 -37.54 -39.20
N ARG A 8 -57.72 -38.53 -38.37
CA ARG A 8 -57.03 -38.90 -37.12
C ARG A 8 -55.84 -39.80 -37.45
N PHE A 9 -55.18 -40.28 -36.39
CA PHE A 9 -54.14 -41.32 -36.28
C PHE A 9 -52.74 -40.71 -36.20
N PHE A 10 -51.84 -41.06 -35.29
CA PHE A 10 -51.80 -42.07 -34.23
C PHE A 10 -50.60 -41.66 -33.34
N VAL A 11 -50.69 -41.75 -32.01
CA VAL A 11 -49.53 -41.54 -31.13
C VAL A 11 -48.96 -42.90 -30.78
N PRO A 12 -47.71 -43.25 -31.19
CA PRO A 12 -46.98 -44.34 -30.55
C PRO A 12 -46.09 -43.78 -29.45
N SER A 13 -46.20 -44.45 -28.31
CA SER A 13 -45.40 -44.29 -27.10
C SER A 13 -43.92 -44.52 -27.31
N ALA A 14 -43.13 -43.87 -26.47
CA ALA A 14 -41.69 -43.96 -26.36
C ALA A 14 -41.16 -45.40 -26.28
N GLN A 15 -40.11 -45.69 -27.05
CA GLN A 15 -39.08 -46.65 -26.69
C GLN A 15 -37.70 -46.06 -26.92
N SER A 16 -36.88 -46.25 -25.90
CA SER A 16 -35.55 -45.72 -25.67
C SER A 16 -34.53 -46.30 -26.64
N VAL A 17 -33.77 -45.44 -27.32
CA VAL A 17 -32.44 -45.78 -27.83
C VAL A 17 -31.47 -44.78 -27.24
N ALA A 18 -30.74 -45.24 -26.22
CA ALA A 18 -29.66 -44.50 -25.59
C ALA A 18 -28.50 -44.37 -26.57
N CYS A 19 -28.32 -43.19 -27.17
CA CYS A 19 -27.06 -42.78 -27.74
C CYS A 19 -26.39 -41.83 -26.75
N GLY A 20 -25.45 -42.38 -25.98
CA GLY A 20 -24.68 -41.65 -24.97
C GLY A 20 -23.66 -40.72 -25.62
N LEU A 21 -24.01 -39.44 -25.75
CA LEU A 21 -23.03 -38.36 -25.64
C LEU A 21 -23.40 -37.53 -24.41
N PHE A 22 -22.81 -37.89 -23.27
CA PHE A 22 -22.78 -37.04 -22.09
C PHE A 22 -21.90 -35.83 -22.41
N LEU A 23 -22.51 -34.77 -22.95
CA LEU A 23 -21.90 -33.44 -22.91
C LEU A 23 -21.86 -33.04 -21.45
N LYS A 24 -20.71 -33.28 -20.80
CA LYS A 24 -20.42 -32.68 -19.49
C LYS A 24 -20.60 -31.18 -19.65
N PRO A 25 -21.36 -30.49 -18.78
CA PRO A 25 -21.39 -29.04 -18.80
C PRO A 25 -19.96 -28.58 -18.57
N PHE A 26 -19.37 -27.95 -19.59
CA PHE A 26 -18.17 -27.14 -19.39
C PHE A 26 -18.61 -25.99 -18.50
N THR A 27 -18.51 -26.17 -17.19
CA THR A 27 -18.40 -25.03 -16.30
C THR A 27 -17.06 -24.38 -16.63
N CYS A 28 -17.11 -23.39 -17.52
CA CYS A 28 -16.06 -22.39 -17.58
C CYS A 28 -16.04 -21.76 -16.19
N LYS A 29 -15.16 -22.28 -15.34
CA LYS A 29 -14.82 -21.63 -14.09
C LYS A 29 -14.09 -20.37 -14.55
N VAL A 30 -14.85 -19.29 -14.80
CA VAL A 30 -14.28 -17.97 -14.89
C VAL A 30 -13.56 -17.80 -13.57
N MET A 31 -12.25 -18.02 -13.58
CA MET A 31 -11.41 -17.69 -12.46
C MET A 31 -11.57 -16.19 -12.35
N GLU A 32 -12.38 -15.71 -11.41
CA GLU A 32 -12.42 -14.30 -11.07
C GLU A 32 -10.98 -13.90 -10.80
N LYS A 33 -10.39 -13.19 -11.76
CA LYS A 33 -9.02 -12.71 -11.66
C LYS A 33 -9.02 -11.76 -10.46
N ARG A 34 -8.33 -12.16 -9.39
CA ARG A 34 -8.15 -11.26 -8.25
C ARG A 34 -7.47 -10.00 -8.79
N LEU A 35 -8.03 -8.84 -8.47
CA LEU A 35 -7.37 -7.56 -8.76
C LEU A 35 -5.98 -7.60 -8.12
N ARG A 36 -4.96 -7.33 -8.94
CA ARG A 36 -3.56 -7.33 -8.50
C ARG A 36 -3.18 -5.92 -8.08
N ILE A 37 -2.48 -5.84 -6.95
CA ILE A 37 -1.86 -4.62 -6.44
C ILE A 37 -0.36 -4.75 -6.64
N ILE A 38 0.20 -3.87 -7.47
CA ILE A 38 1.63 -3.79 -7.73
C ILE A 38 2.24 -2.77 -6.77
N LEU A 39 3.12 -3.21 -5.87
CA LEU A 39 3.80 -2.33 -4.92
C LEU A 39 5.01 -1.68 -5.58
N ALA A 40 4.93 -0.37 -5.81
CA ALA A 40 6.02 0.49 -6.25
C ALA A 40 6.91 0.88 -5.06
N THR A 41 7.58 -0.11 -4.48
CA THR A 41 8.53 0.04 -3.36
C THR A 41 9.74 -0.85 -3.59
N SER A 42 10.93 -0.33 -3.32
CA SER A 42 12.17 -1.11 -3.24
C SER A 42 12.37 -1.80 -1.88
N ASN A 43 11.56 -1.45 -0.88
CA ASN A 43 11.63 -2.05 0.45
C ASN A 43 10.80 -3.35 0.52
N HIS A 44 11.45 -4.50 0.37
CA HIS A 44 10.83 -5.82 0.44
C HIS A 44 10.12 -6.12 1.78
N GLY A 45 10.55 -5.49 2.88
CA GLY A 45 9.89 -5.62 4.19
C GLY A 45 8.45 -5.12 4.17
N LYS A 46 8.16 -4.10 3.34
CA LYS A 46 6.80 -3.56 3.18
C LYS A 46 5.86 -4.56 2.51
N VAL A 47 6.35 -5.38 1.58
CA VAL A 47 5.48 -6.31 0.82
C VAL A 47 4.70 -7.23 1.75
N LYS A 48 5.37 -7.79 2.77
CA LYS A 48 4.73 -8.66 3.77
C LYS A 48 3.69 -7.90 4.62
N GLU A 49 3.99 -6.66 5.02
CA GLU A 49 3.04 -5.81 5.76
C GLU A 49 1.77 -5.57 4.94
N PHE A 50 1.92 -5.15 3.68
CA PHE A 50 0.79 -4.89 2.78
C PHE A 50 -0.02 -6.14 2.47
N GLN A 51 0.64 -7.28 2.26
CA GLN A 51 -0.03 -8.54 1.98
C GLN A 51 -0.83 -9.05 3.19
N SER A 52 -0.32 -8.85 4.42
CA SER A 52 -1.08 -9.16 5.64
C SER A 52 -2.33 -8.29 5.80
N TRP A 53 -2.29 -7.08 5.23
CA TRP A 53 -3.34 -6.08 5.37
C TRP A 53 -4.45 -6.23 4.31
N ILE A 54 -4.15 -6.78 3.13
CA ILE A 54 -5.12 -6.93 2.01
C ILE A 54 -5.15 -8.37 1.47
N SER A 55 -5.73 -9.30 2.20
CA SER A 55 -5.80 -10.72 1.79
C SER A 55 -6.71 -10.99 0.58
N GLU A 56 -7.61 -10.06 0.24
CA GLU A 56 -8.52 -10.16 -0.90
C GLU A 56 -7.84 -9.91 -2.26
N TYR A 57 -6.67 -9.25 -2.25
CA TYR A 57 -5.96 -8.85 -3.47
C TYR A 57 -4.66 -9.65 -3.59
N GLU A 58 -4.21 -9.86 -4.82
CA GLU A 58 -2.88 -10.39 -5.06
C GLU A 58 -1.88 -9.22 -4.97
N VAL A 59 -1.00 -9.24 -3.98
CA VAL A 59 -0.01 -8.19 -3.77
C VAL A 59 1.33 -8.67 -4.34
N VAL A 60 1.87 -7.92 -5.30
CA VAL A 60 3.10 -8.27 -6.02
C VAL A 60 4.08 -7.10 -5.95
N ALA A 61 5.36 -7.34 -5.68
CA ALA A 61 6.35 -6.27 -5.77
C ALA A 61 6.62 -5.95 -7.24
N TYR A 62 6.78 -4.68 -7.60
CA TYR A 62 7.07 -4.33 -9.01
C TYR A 62 8.36 -4.99 -9.52
N SER A 63 9.35 -5.17 -8.62
CA SER A 63 10.61 -5.86 -8.90
C SER A 63 10.45 -7.32 -9.32
N ASP A 64 9.31 -7.94 -9.00
CA ASP A 64 9.05 -9.35 -9.32
C ASP A 64 8.47 -9.51 -10.73
N ILE A 65 7.97 -8.43 -11.33
CA ILE A 65 7.28 -8.44 -12.63
C ILE A 65 8.00 -7.63 -13.71
N MET A 66 8.96 -6.79 -13.34
CA MET A 66 9.76 -6.02 -14.29
C MET A 66 11.16 -5.71 -13.73
N PRO A 67 12.16 -5.46 -14.59
CA PRO A 67 13.47 -4.99 -14.16
C PRO A 67 13.37 -3.71 -13.33
N SER A 68 14.23 -3.61 -12.31
CA SER A 68 14.36 -2.38 -11.52
C SER A 68 14.84 -1.22 -12.39
N PHE A 69 14.36 -0.03 -12.07
CA PHE A 69 14.74 1.21 -12.74
C PHE A 69 14.72 2.35 -11.74
N GLU A 70 15.46 3.41 -12.03
CA GLU A 70 15.50 4.61 -11.19
C GLU A 70 14.21 5.43 -11.35
N ILE A 71 13.67 5.86 -10.21
CA ILE A 71 12.53 6.76 -10.14
C ILE A 71 13.00 8.02 -9.44
N ASP A 72 13.05 9.12 -10.18
CA ASP A 72 13.46 10.41 -9.64
C ASP A 72 12.35 11.03 -8.79
N GLU A 73 12.50 10.96 -7.47
CA GLU A 73 11.62 11.61 -6.49
C GLU A 73 11.85 13.14 -6.47
N THR A 74 11.36 13.82 -7.50
CA THR A 74 11.44 15.28 -7.69
C THR A 74 10.31 16.06 -7.02
N GLY A 75 9.43 15.36 -6.30
CA GLY A 75 8.27 15.94 -5.63
C GLY A 75 8.65 16.85 -4.47
N THR A 76 7.79 17.82 -4.19
CA THR A 76 7.98 18.77 -3.08
C THR A 76 7.18 18.37 -1.84
N THR A 77 6.35 17.34 -1.95
CA THR A 77 5.51 16.80 -0.87
C THR A 77 5.54 15.27 -0.88
N PHE A 78 5.17 14.65 0.26
CA PHE A 78 5.03 13.19 0.34
C PHE A 78 4.04 12.65 -0.70
N LYS A 79 2.93 13.36 -0.93
CA LYS A 79 1.95 13.02 -1.97
C LYS A 79 2.59 12.99 -3.36
N ASP A 80 3.37 14.01 -3.70
CA ASP A 80 4.00 14.11 -5.02
C ASP A 80 4.95 12.94 -5.25
N ASN A 81 5.81 12.63 -4.28
CA ASN A 81 6.75 11.50 -4.38
C ASN A 81 6.03 10.15 -4.46
N ALA A 82 4.98 9.95 -3.66
CA ALA A 82 4.19 8.72 -3.71
C ALA A 82 3.51 8.55 -5.09
N LEU A 83 2.95 9.62 -5.65
CA LEU A 83 2.34 9.59 -6.98
C LEU A 83 3.37 9.40 -8.10
N ILE A 84 4.52 10.07 -8.03
CA ILE A 84 5.63 9.89 -8.99
C ILE A 84 6.04 8.41 -9.05
N LYS A 85 6.26 7.79 -7.89
CA LYS A 85 6.58 6.35 -7.82
C LYS A 85 5.49 5.46 -8.40
N ALA A 86 4.24 5.70 -8.03
CA ALA A 86 3.13 4.89 -8.50
C ALA A 86 2.91 5.03 -10.03
N ARG A 87 2.97 6.26 -10.56
CA ARG A 87 2.86 6.54 -12.01
C ARG A 87 3.96 5.87 -12.80
N ALA A 88 5.21 6.02 -12.37
CA ALA A 88 6.37 5.50 -13.08
C ALA A 88 6.30 3.97 -13.24
N VAL A 89 5.79 3.26 -12.25
CA VAL A 89 5.53 1.82 -12.34
C VAL A 89 4.28 1.53 -13.19
N TYR A 90 3.18 2.27 -13.01
CA TYR A 90 1.93 2.04 -13.75
C TYR A 90 2.11 2.21 -15.26
N GLU A 91 2.87 3.21 -15.69
CA GLU A 91 3.16 3.46 -17.11
C GLU A 91 3.82 2.26 -17.80
N LYS A 92 4.66 1.52 -17.07
CA LYS A 92 5.40 0.35 -17.57
C LYS A 92 4.64 -0.97 -17.49
N LEU A 93 3.48 -1.02 -16.83
CA LEU A 93 2.68 -2.24 -16.76
C LEU A 93 2.08 -2.60 -18.12
N GLU A 94 2.12 -3.88 -18.46
CA GLU A 94 1.43 -4.44 -19.63
C GLU A 94 -0.09 -4.49 -19.42
N ASP A 95 -0.54 -4.91 -18.23
CA ASP A 95 -1.96 -4.98 -17.88
C ASP A 95 -2.40 -3.70 -17.13
N LYS A 96 -3.13 -2.83 -17.84
CA LYS A 96 -3.66 -1.58 -17.27
C LYS A 96 -4.83 -1.76 -16.30
N ASN A 97 -5.31 -2.99 -16.10
CA ASN A 97 -6.32 -3.31 -15.08
C ASN A 97 -5.73 -3.44 -13.67
N ASP A 98 -4.41 -3.59 -13.55
CA ASP A 98 -3.74 -3.65 -12.26
C ASP A 98 -3.75 -2.27 -11.56
N ILE A 99 -3.66 -2.30 -10.23
CA ILE A 99 -3.56 -1.09 -9.41
C ILE A 99 -2.13 -0.98 -8.90
N VAL A 100 -1.46 0.14 -9.13
CA VAL A 100 -0.16 0.40 -8.53
C VAL A 100 -0.35 1.15 -7.22
N LEU A 101 0.31 0.67 -6.18
CA LEU A 101 0.36 1.32 -4.87
C LEU A 101 1.80 1.74 -4.58
N SER A 102 1.99 2.99 -4.16
CA SER A 102 3.27 3.45 -3.59
C SER A 102 3.09 4.11 -2.22
N ASP A 103 4.18 4.20 -1.47
CA ASP A 103 4.27 4.81 -0.15
C ASP A 103 5.46 5.79 -0.11
N ASP A 104 5.18 7.03 0.28
CA ASP A 104 6.20 7.99 0.70
C ASP A 104 5.95 8.43 2.15
N SER A 105 6.94 8.24 3.02
CA SER A 105 6.81 8.43 4.46
C SER A 105 8.00 9.17 5.06
N GLY A 106 7.76 9.95 6.12
CA GLY A 106 8.83 10.65 6.83
C GLY A 106 8.37 11.27 8.14
N ILE A 107 9.32 11.78 8.92
CA ILE A 107 9.11 12.53 10.14
C ILE A 107 9.30 14.03 9.87
N SER A 108 8.42 14.85 10.44
CA SER A 108 8.50 16.31 10.37
C SER A 108 8.58 16.89 11.78
N VAL A 109 9.53 17.80 12.00
CA VAL A 109 9.73 18.49 13.27
C VAL A 109 9.44 19.99 13.08
N PRO A 110 8.28 20.50 13.52
CA PRO A 110 7.87 21.90 13.25
C PRO A 110 8.87 22.97 13.69
N VAL A 111 9.55 22.79 14.83
CA VAL A 111 10.54 23.77 15.32
C VAL A 111 11.79 23.85 14.43
N LEU A 112 11.99 22.86 13.57
CA LEU A 112 13.06 22.82 12.55
C LEU A 112 12.54 23.22 11.16
N GLY A 113 11.40 23.90 11.06
CA GLY A 113 10.78 24.22 9.77
C GLY A 113 10.21 23.00 9.05
N GLY A 114 9.94 21.90 9.77
CA GLY A 114 9.41 20.67 9.21
C GLY A 114 10.48 19.65 8.80
N GLU A 115 11.77 19.95 8.97
CA GLU A 115 12.84 18.97 8.72
C GLU A 115 12.73 17.74 9.65
N PRO A 116 13.16 16.54 9.20
CA PRO A 116 13.66 16.19 7.86
C PRO A 116 12.62 16.20 6.72
N GLY A 117 11.34 15.99 7.01
CA GLY A 117 10.27 15.97 6.01
C GLY A 117 10.49 14.92 4.92
N ILE A 118 10.30 15.29 3.66
CA ILE A 118 10.50 14.41 2.48
C ILE A 118 11.94 13.90 2.34
N TYR A 119 12.90 14.50 3.05
CA TYR A 119 14.29 14.07 3.06
C TYR A 119 14.58 13.05 4.16
N SER A 120 13.57 12.55 4.87
CA SER A 120 13.72 11.63 6.00
C SER A 120 14.64 10.43 5.74
N ALA A 121 14.61 9.82 4.55
CA ALA A 121 15.47 8.68 4.21
C ALA A 121 16.93 9.06 3.90
N ARG A 122 17.20 10.35 3.63
CA ARG A 122 18.48 10.89 3.16
C ARG A 122 18.89 12.16 3.93
N TYR A 123 18.43 12.29 5.18
CA TYR A 123 18.58 13.50 5.97
C TYR A 123 20.06 13.81 6.23
N ALA A 124 20.87 12.78 6.49
CA ALA A 124 22.32 12.89 6.63
C ALA A 124 23.09 12.78 5.30
N GLY A 125 22.40 12.73 4.17
CA GLY A 125 22.98 12.64 2.82
C GLY A 125 22.47 11.43 2.03
N VAL A 126 22.80 11.38 0.74
CA VAL A 126 22.31 10.35 -0.21
C VAL A 126 22.80 8.94 0.15
N HIS A 127 23.94 8.82 0.82
CA HIS A 127 24.54 7.54 1.24
C HIS A 127 24.37 7.25 2.73
N ALA A 128 23.58 8.06 3.44
CA ALA A 128 23.35 7.88 4.86
C ALA A 128 22.50 6.65 5.15
N ASN A 129 22.88 5.89 6.17
CA ASN A 129 22.02 4.84 6.70
C ASN A 129 21.00 5.40 7.72
N ALA A 130 20.08 4.56 8.18
CA ALA A 130 19.05 4.96 9.15
C ALA A 130 19.62 5.51 10.47
N LYS A 131 20.76 4.99 10.93
CA LYS A 131 21.43 5.44 12.15
C LYS A 131 22.09 6.81 11.96
N ASP A 132 22.67 7.07 10.80
CA ASP A 132 23.24 8.40 10.48
C ASP A 132 22.15 9.48 10.46
N ASN A 133 21.01 9.15 9.84
CA ASN A 133 19.84 10.02 9.79
C ASN A 133 19.29 10.33 11.19
N LEU A 134 19.10 9.30 12.02
CA LEU A 134 18.68 9.42 13.43
C LEU A 134 19.64 10.32 14.22
N ASN A 135 20.94 10.04 14.14
CA ASN A 135 21.96 10.78 14.87
C ASN A 135 22.03 12.25 14.44
N LYS A 136 21.90 12.55 13.15
CA LYS A 136 21.88 13.92 12.66
C LYS A 136 20.68 14.69 13.23
N LEU A 137 19.49 14.09 13.29
CA LEU A 137 18.31 14.77 13.83
C LEU A 137 18.44 15.01 15.34
N ILE A 138 18.93 14.01 16.08
CA ILE A 138 19.25 14.18 17.50
C ILE A 138 20.27 15.31 17.71
N GLN A 139 21.36 15.34 16.94
CA GLN A 139 22.38 16.38 17.06
C GLN A 139 21.81 17.77 16.71
N THR A 140 20.97 17.86 15.68
CA THR A 140 20.30 19.11 15.29
C THR A 140 19.44 19.68 16.44
N LEU A 141 18.75 18.82 17.19
CA LEU A 141 17.98 19.24 18.37
C LEU A 141 18.92 19.69 19.50
N LYS A 142 20.00 18.95 19.77
CA LYS A 142 21.00 19.30 20.79
C LYS A 142 21.68 20.64 20.51
N ASP A 143 22.08 20.89 19.27
CA ASP A 143 22.75 22.14 18.85
C ASP A 143 21.85 23.37 19.05
N LYS A 144 20.52 23.16 19.04
CA LYS A 144 19.52 24.20 19.34
C LYS A 144 19.11 24.26 20.82
N GLY A 145 19.70 23.43 21.69
CA GLY A 145 19.33 23.34 23.10
C GLY A 145 17.94 22.77 23.35
N ILE A 146 17.38 22.01 22.40
CA ILE A 146 16.03 21.44 22.48
C ILE A 146 16.14 20.01 22.98
N ALA A 147 15.67 19.73 24.20
CA ALA A 147 15.64 18.37 24.74
C ALA A 147 14.45 17.54 24.21
N LYS A 148 13.31 18.19 23.98
CA LYS A 148 12.05 17.59 23.54
C LYS A 148 11.21 18.61 22.77
N THR A 149 10.58 18.19 21.67
CA THR A 149 9.72 19.06 20.84
C THR A 149 8.62 18.25 20.15
N PRO A 150 7.45 18.84 19.83
CA PRO A 150 6.47 18.19 18.97
C PRO A 150 7.08 17.73 17.64
N ALA A 151 6.62 16.58 17.17
CA ALA A 151 6.95 16.01 15.87
C ALA A 151 5.79 15.15 15.38
N PHE A 152 5.78 14.81 14.10
CA PHE A 152 4.82 13.85 13.57
C PHE A 152 5.41 13.07 12.41
N TYR A 153 4.97 11.82 12.29
CA TYR A 153 5.16 11.05 11.08
C TYR A 153 4.00 11.26 10.11
N THR A 154 4.30 11.23 8.82
CA THR A 154 3.34 11.20 7.72
C THR A 154 3.64 9.99 6.84
N ALA A 155 2.58 9.28 6.41
CA ALA A 155 2.61 8.35 5.28
C ALA A 155 1.63 8.85 4.23
N ALA A 156 2.10 9.04 2.99
CA ALA A 156 1.28 9.24 1.82
C ALA A 156 1.21 7.94 1.02
N ILE A 157 0.01 7.37 0.90
CA ILE A 157 -0.23 6.17 0.10
C ILE A 157 -0.90 6.61 -1.20
N ALA A 158 -0.22 6.38 -2.32
CA ALA A 158 -0.73 6.67 -3.66
C ALA A 158 -1.27 5.39 -4.29
N LEU A 159 -2.39 5.51 -5.01
CA LEU A 159 -3.01 4.46 -5.82
C LEU A 159 -3.18 5.00 -7.25
N VAL A 160 -2.64 4.28 -8.23
CA VAL A 160 -2.75 4.65 -9.66
C VAL A 160 -3.34 3.46 -10.41
N CYS A 161 -4.43 3.69 -11.15
CA CYS A 161 -5.09 2.69 -11.97
C CYS A 161 -5.85 3.34 -13.14
N ALA A 162 -6.53 2.54 -13.96
CA ALA A 162 -7.28 3.02 -15.12
C ALA A 162 -8.41 4.01 -14.78
N LYS A 163 -8.91 4.00 -13.52
CA LYS A 163 -9.94 4.94 -13.04
C LYS A 163 -9.37 6.30 -12.61
N GLY A 164 -8.05 6.42 -12.51
CA GLY A 164 -7.36 7.65 -12.12
C GLY A 164 -6.35 7.45 -11.00
N GLU A 165 -6.01 8.57 -10.35
CA GLU A 165 -5.00 8.63 -9.32
C GLU A 165 -5.59 9.13 -8.00
N PHE A 166 -5.24 8.43 -6.93
CA PHE A 166 -5.74 8.72 -5.60
C PHE A 166 -4.57 8.77 -4.63
N CYS A 167 -4.69 9.60 -3.60
CA CYS A 167 -3.72 9.64 -2.53
C CYS A 167 -4.42 9.90 -1.21
N VAL A 168 -4.06 9.11 -0.21
CA VAL A 168 -4.51 9.26 1.18
C VAL A 168 -3.31 9.46 2.08
N HIS A 169 -3.55 10.07 3.23
CA HIS A 169 -2.50 10.36 4.20
C HIS A 169 -2.88 9.81 5.57
N GLY A 170 -1.88 9.29 6.26
CA GLY A 170 -1.98 8.95 7.67
C GLY A 170 -0.91 9.70 8.46
N TRP A 171 -1.26 10.10 9.67
CA TRP A 171 -0.37 10.83 10.58
C TRP A 171 -0.29 10.15 11.93
N MET A 172 0.86 10.31 12.57
CA MET A 172 1.09 9.91 13.95
C MET A 172 1.82 11.04 14.66
N HIS A 173 1.10 11.71 15.54
CA HIS A 173 1.62 12.82 16.34
C HIS A 173 2.33 12.31 17.59
N GLY A 174 3.27 13.11 18.06
CA GLY A 174 4.07 12.80 19.23
C GLY A 174 5.11 13.88 19.47
N ASP A 175 6.18 13.48 20.16
CA ASP A 175 7.33 14.32 20.45
C ASP A 175 8.62 13.64 19.98
N ALA A 176 9.54 14.42 19.43
CA ALA A 176 10.92 14.03 19.23
C ALA A 176 11.76 14.43 20.46
N ILE A 177 12.62 13.54 20.92
CA ILE A 177 13.58 13.79 22.01
C ILE A 177 15.02 13.81 21.48
N ALA A 178 15.90 14.55 22.13
CA ALA A 178 17.30 14.70 21.75
C ALA A 178 18.19 13.55 22.25
N GLU A 179 17.66 12.33 22.29
CA GLU A 179 18.37 11.11 22.63
C GLU A 179 17.69 9.90 21.99
N ALA A 180 18.44 8.83 21.79
CA ALA A 180 17.88 7.56 21.33
C ALA A 180 17.60 6.67 22.54
N ARG A 181 16.41 6.09 22.61
CA ARG A 181 15.99 5.11 23.61
C ARG A 181 15.41 3.88 22.92
N GLY A 182 15.79 2.70 23.41
CA GLY A 182 15.38 1.42 22.84
C GLY A 182 16.01 1.09 21.48
N ASN A 183 15.83 -0.15 21.05
CA ASN A 183 16.45 -0.72 19.84
C ASN A 183 15.43 -1.33 18.86
N ASN A 184 14.14 -1.25 19.18
CA ASN A 184 13.08 -1.76 18.32
C ASN A 184 12.77 -0.76 17.20
N GLY A 185 12.00 -1.21 16.20
CA GLY A 185 11.56 -0.35 15.11
C GLY A 185 12.67 -0.01 14.12
N PHE A 186 12.55 1.13 13.45
CA PHE A 186 13.46 1.57 12.38
C PHE A 186 13.51 3.10 12.28
N GLY A 187 14.58 3.64 11.69
CA GLY A 187 14.68 5.07 11.39
C GLY A 187 14.70 5.91 12.66
N TYR A 188 13.71 6.80 12.80
CA TYR A 188 13.63 7.76 13.91
C TYR A 188 12.81 7.24 15.10
N ASP A 189 12.40 5.97 15.07
CA ASP A 189 11.62 5.35 16.16
C ASP A 189 12.28 5.48 17.55
N PRO A 190 13.61 5.30 17.71
CA PRO A 190 14.25 5.43 19.02
C PRO A 190 14.20 6.84 19.62
N MET A 191 13.84 7.87 18.87
CA MET A 191 13.76 9.25 19.38
C MET A 191 12.33 9.81 19.39
N PHE A 192 11.33 9.02 19.00
CA PHE A 192 9.96 9.49 18.84
C PHE A 192 9.03 8.89 19.89
N ILE A 193 8.40 9.73 20.72
CA ILE A 193 7.41 9.37 21.72
C ILE A 193 6.02 9.64 21.14
N PRO A 194 5.20 8.62 20.82
CA PRO A 194 3.85 8.83 20.31
C PRO A 194 2.92 9.46 21.37
N CYS A 195 1.94 10.25 20.93
CA CYS A 195 0.95 10.84 21.83
C CYS A 195 0.27 9.76 22.70
N GLY A 196 0.18 10.00 24.00
CA GLY A 196 -0.40 9.06 24.97
C GLY A 196 0.61 8.07 25.56
N TYR A 197 1.88 8.13 25.17
CA TYR A 197 2.94 7.26 25.70
C TYR A 197 4.06 8.07 26.35
N THR A 198 4.85 7.40 27.19
CA THR A 198 6.10 7.93 27.77
C THR A 198 7.35 7.30 27.15
N GLN A 199 7.20 6.09 26.59
CA GLN A 199 8.20 5.34 25.88
C GLN A 199 8.31 5.81 24.43
N THR A 200 9.51 5.73 23.86
CA THR A 200 9.72 5.91 22.42
C THR A 200 9.22 4.70 21.64
N LEU A 201 8.99 4.85 20.33
CA LEU A 201 8.71 3.71 19.46
C LEU A 201 9.83 2.66 19.47
N GLY A 202 11.07 3.06 19.74
CA GLY A 202 12.21 2.15 19.90
C GLY A 202 12.17 1.30 21.17
N GLU A 203 11.36 1.70 22.16
CA GLU A 203 11.15 0.97 23.42
C GLU A 203 9.87 0.13 23.41
N LEU A 204 8.93 0.42 22.50
CA LEU A 204 7.67 -0.33 22.39
C LEU A 204 7.86 -1.64 21.61
N ASP A 205 7.01 -2.62 21.93
CA ASP A 205 6.92 -3.86 21.14
C ASP A 205 6.34 -3.58 19.75
N GLU A 206 6.78 -4.36 18.76
CA GLU A 206 6.38 -4.17 17.37
C GLU A 206 4.85 -4.33 17.15
N SER A 207 4.21 -5.19 17.94
CA SER A 207 2.76 -5.42 17.90
C SER A 207 1.96 -4.16 18.28
N VAL A 208 2.45 -3.41 19.27
CA VAL A 208 1.83 -2.16 19.74
C VAL A 208 1.94 -1.10 18.65
N LYS A 209 3.11 -0.95 18.03
CA LYS A 209 3.35 0.01 16.94
C LYS A 209 2.43 -0.22 15.73
N LYS A 210 2.22 -1.48 15.32
CA LYS A 210 1.43 -1.80 14.12
C LYS A 210 -0.02 -1.35 14.20
N ALA A 211 -0.60 -1.30 15.39
CA ALA A 211 -2.01 -0.97 15.58
C ALA A 211 -2.37 0.51 15.36
N PHE A 212 -1.43 1.45 15.54
CA PHE A 212 -1.76 2.89 15.49
C PHE A 212 -0.78 3.76 14.68
N SER A 213 0.16 3.14 13.97
CA SER A 213 1.13 3.89 13.16
C SER A 213 0.47 4.76 12.09
N HIS A 214 1.17 5.81 11.68
CA HIS A 214 0.81 6.66 10.54
C HIS A 214 0.54 5.83 9.27
N ARG A 215 1.35 4.79 9.01
CA ARG A 215 1.15 3.88 7.87
C ARG A 215 -0.12 3.07 8.02
N ALA A 216 -0.38 2.46 9.18
CA ALA A 216 -1.62 1.69 9.40
C ALA A 216 -2.87 2.54 9.13
N ARG A 217 -2.89 3.78 9.63
CA ARG A 217 -3.96 4.75 9.37
C ARG A 217 -4.10 5.09 7.88
N ALA A 218 -2.98 5.31 7.18
CA ALA A 218 -2.99 5.60 5.75
C ALA A 218 -3.50 4.41 4.93
N LEU A 219 -3.13 3.19 5.33
CA LEU A 219 -3.60 1.96 4.72
C LEU A 219 -5.10 1.80 4.91
N GLU A 220 -5.64 1.93 6.13
CA GLU A 220 -7.08 1.90 6.39
C GLU A 220 -7.88 2.81 5.43
N LEU A 221 -7.40 4.03 5.21
CA LEU A 221 -8.01 4.95 4.24
C LEU A 221 -7.85 4.46 2.79
N ALA A 222 -6.68 3.96 2.42
CA ALA A 222 -6.43 3.41 1.10
C ALA A 222 -7.35 2.21 0.79
N TYR A 223 -7.76 1.45 1.82
CA TYR A 223 -8.70 0.32 1.66
C TYR A 223 -10.05 0.77 1.18
N ILE A 224 -10.54 1.87 1.76
CA ILE A 224 -11.84 2.43 1.45
C ILE A 224 -11.83 2.87 -0.02
N VAL A 225 -10.74 3.52 -0.45
CA VAL A 225 -10.53 3.85 -1.86
C VAL A 225 -10.50 2.59 -2.72
N LEU A 226 -9.69 1.59 -2.39
CA LEU A 226 -9.62 0.32 -3.12
C LEU A 226 -10.98 -0.37 -3.27
N LYS A 227 -11.81 -0.38 -2.21
CA LYS A 227 -13.18 -0.94 -2.28
C LYS A 227 -14.08 -0.17 -3.24
N SER A 228 -13.91 1.15 -3.35
CA SER A 228 -14.66 1.97 -4.32
C SER A 228 -14.19 1.80 -5.77
N LEU A 229 -13.02 1.17 -5.97
CA LEU A 229 -12.46 0.90 -7.29
C LEU A 229 -12.84 -0.47 -7.85
N LYS A 230 -13.47 -1.35 -7.06
CA LYS A 230 -14.18 -2.53 -7.58
C LYS A 230 -15.38 -2.05 -8.41
#